data_AF-A0A2X1Q726-F1
#
_entry.id   AF-A0A2X1Q726-F1
#
_cell.length_a   1.000
_cell.length_b   1.000
_cell.length_c   1.000
_cell.angle_alpha   90.00
_cell.angle_beta   90.00
_cell.angle_gamma   90.00
#
_symmetry.space_group_name_H-M   'P 1'
#
loop_
_entity.id
_entity.type
_entity.pdbx_description
1 polymer ?
#
loop_
_entity_poly.entity_id
_entity_poly.type
_entity_poly.pdbx_seq_one_letter_code
_entity_poly.pdbx_strand_id
1 'polypeptide(L)'
;MTDIVNSQAHVWNVIPQFFGFITFAIAGVAVCHRHPFDQPEAEQELADGYHIEYSGMKFGLFFVGEYIGIVTISALMVTLFFGGWQGPLLPPFIWFALKTAFFMMMFI
;
A
#
# COMPACT_ATOMS: atom_id res chain seq x y z
N MET A 1 -10.12 -9.70 -10.75
CA MET A 1 -8.74 -9.56 -10.20
C MET A 1 -7.87 -10.77 -10.54
N THR A 2 -8.39 -12.00 -10.47
CA THR A 2 -7.67 -13.21 -10.90
C THR A 2 -7.11 -13.13 -12.33
N ASP A 3 -7.87 -12.56 -13.26
CA ASP A 3 -7.42 -12.44 -14.66
C ASP A 3 -6.20 -11.52 -14.82
N ILE A 4 -6.11 -10.46 -14.01
CA ILE A 4 -4.96 -9.54 -13.99
C ILE A 4 -3.71 -10.25 -13.49
N VAL A 5 -3.85 -11.13 -12.50
CA VAL A 5 -2.73 -11.94 -12.00
C VAL A 5 -2.34 -12.97 -13.06
N ASN A 6 -3.31 -13.64 -13.68
CA ASN A 6 -3.05 -14.63 -14.72
C ASN A 6 -2.35 -14.03 -15.95
N SER A 7 -2.65 -12.79 -16.34
CA SER A 7 -1.97 -12.12 -17.46
C SER A 7 -0.49 -11.86 -17.19
N GLN A 8 -0.07 -11.85 -15.91
CA GLN A 8 1.31 -11.60 -15.47
C GLN A 8 2.18 -12.86 -15.38
N ALA A 9 1.68 -14.01 -15.88
CA ALA A 9 2.36 -15.30 -15.77
C ALA A 9 3.76 -15.34 -16.41
N HIS A 10 3.96 -14.60 -17.51
CA HIS A 10 5.25 -14.55 -18.22
C HIS A 10 6.04 -13.28 -17.93
N VAL A 11 5.35 -12.14 -17.85
CA VAL A 11 5.95 -10.82 -17.65
C VAL A 11 5.10 -10.05 -16.65
N TRP A 12 5.72 -9.51 -15.60
CA TRP A 12 5.04 -8.66 -14.63
C TRP A 12 4.64 -7.33 -15.24
N ASN A 13 3.47 -6.81 -14.86
CA ASN A 13 2.93 -5.57 -15.43
C ASN A 13 3.79 -4.34 -15.13
N VAL A 14 4.69 -4.40 -14.14
CA VAL A 14 5.68 -3.33 -13.88
C VAL A 14 6.58 -3.03 -15.09
N ILE A 15 6.85 -4.02 -15.95
CA ILE A 15 7.72 -3.87 -17.12
C ILE A 15 7.00 -3.12 -18.26
N PRO A 16 5.86 -3.60 -18.80
CA PRO A 16 5.15 -2.90 -19.86
C PRO A 16 4.46 -1.61 -19.38
N GLN A 17 4.08 -1.51 -18.10
CA GLN A 17 3.35 -0.37 -17.54
C GLN A 17 4.15 0.35 -16.43
N PHE A 18 5.45 0.58 -16.66
CA PHE A 18 6.33 1.20 -15.68
C PHE A 18 5.85 2.59 -15.20
N PHE A 19 5.40 3.45 -16.11
CA PHE A 19 4.84 4.76 -15.75
C PHE A 19 3.52 4.63 -14.96
N GLY A 20 2.72 3.61 -15.26
CA GLY A 20 1.51 3.28 -14.50
C GLY A 20 1.85 2.87 -13.07
N PHE A 21 2.90 2.06 -12.90
CA PHE A 21 3.41 1.68 -11.58
C PHE A 21 3.89 2.89 -10.77
N ILE A 22 4.71 3.77 -11.36
CA ILE A 22 5.19 4.99 -10.67
C ILE A 22 4.01 5.85 -10.22
N THR A 23 3.06 6.09 -11.13
CA THR A 23 1.88 6.91 -10.82
C THR A 23 1.05 6.29 -9.71
N PHE A 24 0.84 4.97 -9.75
CA PHE A 24 0.11 4.24 -8.72
C PHE A 24 0.85 4.26 -7.37
N ALA A 25 2.18 4.14 -7.38
CA ALA A 25 2.98 4.20 -6.16
C ALA A 25 2.91 5.58 -5.49
N ILE A 26 3.08 6.67 -6.26
CA ILE A 26 2.97 8.04 -5.74
C ILE A 26 1.54 8.32 -5.24
N ALA A 27 0.53 7.93 -6.01
CA ALA A 27 -0.87 8.07 -5.59
C ALA A 27 -1.17 7.25 -4.34
N GLY A 28 -0.59 6.05 -4.20
CA GLY A 28 -0.71 5.22 -3.01
C GLY A 28 -0.17 5.91 -1.75
N VAL A 29 1.00 6.54 -1.84
CA VAL A 29 1.59 7.33 -0.73
C VAL A 29 0.67 8.49 -0.36
N ALA A 30 0.13 9.20 -1.35
CA ALA A 30 -0.80 10.31 -1.12
C ALA A 30 -2.13 9.87 -0.48
N VAL A 31 -2.70 8.75 -0.91
CA VAL A 31 -3.96 8.21 -0.35
C VAL A 31 -3.79 7.71 1.09
N CYS A 32 -2.62 7.18 1.43
CA CYS A 32 -2.29 6.76 2.79
C CYS A 32 -1.84 7.91 3.69
N HIS A 33 -1.86 9.16 3.21
CA HIS A 33 -1.40 10.35 3.92
C HIS A 33 0.00 10.18 4.55
N ARG A 34 0.89 9.46 3.86
CA ARG A 34 2.28 9.29 4.31
C ARG A 34 3.19 10.36 3.72
N HIS A 35 4.25 10.69 4.45
CA HIS A 35 5.30 11.58 3.96
C HIS A 35 5.70 11.20 2.52
N PRO A 36 5.75 12.16 1.58
CA PRO A 36 5.70 13.62 1.75
C PRO A 36 4.29 14.27 1.61
N PHE A 37 3.21 13.49 1.65
CA PHE A 37 1.82 13.92 1.41
C PHE A 37 0.94 13.82 2.67
N ASP A 38 1.51 14.10 3.83
CA ASP A 38 0.91 14.01 5.17
C ASP A 38 0.25 15.32 5.64
N GLN A 39 -0.11 16.21 4.71
CA GLN A 39 -0.66 17.56 5.02
C GLN A 39 -1.83 17.58 6.04
N PRO A 40 -2.75 16.61 6.09
CA PRO A 40 -3.82 16.60 7.09
C PRO A 40 -3.36 16.37 8.53
N GLU A 41 -2.16 15.81 8.74
CA GLU A 41 -1.63 15.37 10.04
C GLU A 41 -0.29 16.03 10.38
N ALA A 42 0.17 16.98 9.55
CA ALA A 42 1.50 17.59 9.65
C ALA A 42 1.76 18.13 11.07
N GLU A 43 2.59 17.42 11.85
CA GLU A 43 2.93 17.80 13.23
C GLU A 43 3.51 19.21 13.33
N GLN A 44 4.26 19.62 12.29
CA GLN A 44 4.94 20.91 12.22
C GLN A 44 4.00 22.09 11.96
N GLU A 45 2.88 21.87 11.25
CA GLU A 45 1.96 22.94 10.84
C GLU A 45 0.63 22.91 11.62
N LEU A 46 0.18 21.72 12.03
CA LEU A 46 -1.13 21.49 12.64
C LEU A 46 -1.09 20.89 14.04
N ALA A 47 0.10 20.77 14.67
CA ALA A 47 0.27 20.21 16.01
C ALA A 47 -0.41 18.84 16.19
N ASP A 48 -0.18 17.91 15.25
CA ASP A 48 -0.74 16.55 15.17
C ASP A 48 -2.19 16.49 14.61
N GLY A 49 -2.68 17.60 14.06
CA GLY A 49 -3.92 17.63 13.26
C GLY A 49 -5.15 17.24 14.07
N TYR A 50 -5.97 16.33 13.55
CA TYR A 50 -7.20 15.88 14.21
C TYR A 50 -6.92 14.94 15.41
N HIS A 51 -5.68 14.45 15.58
CA HIS A 51 -5.34 13.57 16.71
C HIS A 51 -5.46 14.25 18.06
N ILE A 52 -5.32 15.58 18.13
CA ILE A 52 -5.48 16.34 19.38
C ILE A 52 -6.95 16.44 19.83
N GLU A 53 -7.90 16.26 18.93
CA GLU A 53 -9.33 16.39 19.22
C GLU A 53 -9.95 15.07 19.71
N TYR A 54 -9.28 13.94 19.48
CA TYR A 54 -9.79 12.61 19.82
C TYR A 54 -8.88 11.89 20.83
N SER A 55 -9.46 11.39 21.94
CA SER A 55 -8.71 10.64 22.95
C SER A 55 -9.19 9.19 23.11
N GLY A 56 -8.31 8.34 23.64
CA GLY A 56 -8.62 6.95 24.00
C GLY A 56 -8.91 6.06 22.79
N MET A 57 -10.09 5.44 22.77
CA MET A 57 -10.45 4.43 21.76
C MET A 57 -10.63 5.01 20.35
N LYS A 58 -11.04 6.28 20.23
CA LYS A 58 -11.23 6.94 18.93
C LYS A 58 -9.90 7.24 18.24
N PHE A 59 -8.90 7.70 19.00
CA PHE A 59 -7.52 7.85 18.54
C PHE A 59 -6.97 6.53 17.97
N GLY A 60 -7.11 5.44 18.71
CA GLY A 60 -6.64 4.12 18.25
C GLY A 60 -7.30 3.62 16.96
N LEU A 61 -8.57 3.99 16.71
CA LEU A 61 -9.28 3.61 15.49
C LEU A 61 -8.76 4.34 14.24
N PHE A 62 -8.24 5.56 14.37
CA PHE A 62 -7.62 6.28 13.26
C PHE A 62 -6.34 5.58 12.78
N PHE A 63 -5.43 5.23 13.70
CA PHE A 63 -4.24 4.43 13.35
C PHE A 63 -4.61 3.11 12.68
N VAL A 64 -5.58 2.38 13.24
CA VAL A 64 -6.02 1.11 12.64
C VAL A 64 -6.54 1.34 11.21
N GLY A 65 -7.30 2.41 10.97
CA GLY A 65 -7.77 2.80 9.65
C GLY A 65 -6.64 3.07 8.65
N GLU A 66 -5.63 3.85 9.06
CA GLU A 66 -4.46 4.14 8.24
C GLU A 66 -3.67 2.88 7.88
N TYR A 67 -3.41 2.01 8.86
CA TYR A 67 -2.70 0.75 8.63
C TYR A 67 -3.49 -0.19 7.71
N ILE A 68 -4.82 -0.22 7.82
CA ILE A 68 -5.67 -0.93 6.86
C ILE A 68 -5.51 -0.33 5.45
N GLY A 69 -5.44 0.99 5.33
CA GLY A 69 -5.16 1.68 4.08
C GLY A 69 -3.82 1.25 3.46
N ILE A 70 -2.75 1.26 4.25
CA ILE A 70 -1.40 0.85 3.81
C ILE A 70 -1.39 -0.60 3.33
N VAL A 71 -2.00 -1.52 4.10
CA VAL A 71 -2.12 -2.93 3.73
C VAL A 71 -2.89 -3.08 2.41
N THR A 72 -3.99 -2.34 2.26
CA THR A 72 -4.86 -2.42 1.07
C THR A 72 -4.13 -1.92 -0.18
N ILE A 73 -3.46 -0.76 -0.11
CA ILE A 73 -2.70 -0.21 -1.24
C ILE A 73 -1.53 -1.11 -1.60
N SER A 74 -0.81 -1.65 -0.61
CA SER A 74 0.29 -2.60 -0.83
C SER A 74 -0.20 -3.88 -1.51
N ALA A 75 -1.33 -4.43 -1.05
CA ALA A 75 -1.95 -5.62 -1.65
C ALA A 75 -2.41 -5.37 -3.10
N LEU A 76 -2.96 -4.19 -3.39
CA LEU A 76 -3.34 -3.79 -4.75
C LEU A 76 -2.11 -3.63 -5.64
N MET A 77 -1.04 -3.00 -5.16
CA MET A 77 0.21 -2.83 -5.91
C MET A 77 0.79 -4.18 -6.34
N VAL A 78 0.83 -5.16 -5.42
CA VAL A 78 1.29 -6.53 -5.69
C VAL A 78 0.41 -7.23 -6.72
N THR A 79 -0.92 -7.08 -6.60
CA THR A 79 -1.88 -7.72 -7.50
C THR A 79 -1.80 -7.14 -8.91
N LEU A 80 -1.65 -5.82 -9.02
CA LEU A 80 -1.68 -5.10 -10.30
C LEU A 80 -0.36 -5.17 -11.05
N PHE A 81 0.78 -5.10 -10.36
CA PHE A 81 2.09 -4.91 -11.00
C PHE A 81 3.11 -6.05 -10.80
N PHE A 82 2.98 -6.86 -9.73
CA PHE A 82 4.00 -7.86 -9.33
C PHE A 82 3.47 -9.30 -9.33
N GLY A 83 2.49 -9.59 -10.18
CA GLY A 83 1.99 -10.95 -10.40
C GLY A 83 1.26 -11.57 -9.21
N GLY A 84 0.77 -10.76 -8.26
CA GLY A 84 -0.05 -11.24 -7.16
C GLY A 84 0.58 -12.41 -6.38
N TRP A 85 -0.14 -13.52 -6.34
CA TRP A 85 0.24 -14.77 -5.67
C TRP A 85 1.12 -15.72 -6.51
N GLN A 86 1.56 -15.33 -7.71
CA GLN A 86 2.43 -16.17 -8.54
C GLN A 86 3.86 -16.21 -7.99
N GLY A 87 4.41 -17.42 -7.87
CA GLY A 87 5.80 -17.66 -7.52
C GLY A 87 6.20 -19.14 -7.70
N PRO A 88 7.50 -19.45 -7.79
CA PRO A 88 7.97 -20.75 -8.28
C PRO A 88 8.01 -21.89 -7.25
N LEU A 89 8.11 -21.58 -5.94
CA LEU A 89 8.47 -22.58 -4.91
C LEU A 89 7.50 -22.64 -3.71
N LEU A 90 7.10 -21.48 -3.16
CA LEU A 90 6.23 -21.41 -1.98
C LEU A 90 4.72 -21.43 -2.33
N PRO A 91 3.85 -21.79 -1.37
CA PRO A 91 2.40 -21.63 -1.50
C PRO A 91 2.00 -20.21 -1.97
N PRO A 92 0.98 -20.07 -2.84
CA PRO A 92 0.60 -18.78 -3.43
C PRO A 92 0.30 -17.69 -2.39
N PHE A 93 -0.32 -18.06 -1.26
CA PHE A 93 -0.61 -17.13 -0.17
C PHE A 93 0.66 -16.55 0.47
N ILE A 94 1.70 -17.36 0.65
CA ILE A 94 2.96 -16.91 1.26
C ILE A 94 3.66 -15.93 0.32
N TRP A 95 3.66 -16.18 -0.99
CA TRP A 95 4.21 -15.22 -1.95
C TRP A 95 3.48 -13.88 -1.94
N PHE A 96 2.15 -13.94 -1.90
CA PHE A 96 1.35 -12.73 -1.81
C PHE A 96 1.63 -11.94 -0.53
N ALA A 97 1.68 -12.63 0.62
CA ALA A 97 1.99 -12.00 1.91
C ALA A 97 3.39 -11.41 1.95
N LEU A 98 4.41 -12.11 1.44
CA LEU A 98 5.80 -11.63 1.40
C LEU A 98 5.93 -10.38 0.51
N LYS A 99 5.37 -10.39 -0.69
CA LYS A 99 5.39 -9.22 -1.58
C LYS A 99 4.62 -8.06 -0.96
N THR A 100 3.46 -8.31 -0.35
CA THR A 100 2.66 -7.26 0.31
C THR A 100 3.43 -6.66 1.48
N ALA A 101 4.08 -7.49 2.31
CA ALA A 101 4.92 -7.03 3.41
C ALA A 101 6.12 -6.20 2.92
N PHE A 102 6.75 -6.58 1.81
CA PHE A 102 7.81 -5.79 1.19
C PHE A 102 7.34 -4.38 0.81
N PHE A 103 6.17 -4.25 0.18
CA PHE A 103 5.63 -2.93 -0.15
C PHE A 103 5.15 -2.15 1.07
N MET A 104 4.60 -2.82 2.09
CA MET A 104 4.27 -2.16 3.36
C MET A 104 5.49 -1.50 4.00
N MET A 105 6.68 -2.12 3.91
CA MET A 105 7.92 -1.52 4.42
C MET A 105 8.31 -0.21 3.70
N MET A 106 7.75 0.08 2.52
CA MET A 106 7.98 1.36 1.83
C MET A 106 7.12 2.51 2.40
N PHE A 107 6.09 2.19 3.19
CA PHE A 107 5.19 3.16 3.83
C PHE A 107 5.50 3.39 5.31
N ILE A 108 6.52 2.70 5.84
CA ILE A 108 7.06 2.83 7.20
C ILE A 108 8.39 3.56 7.08
#